data_AF-A0A1S3XA47-F1
#
_entry.id   AF-A0A1S3XA47-F1
#
_cell.length_a   1.000
_cell.length_b   1.000
_cell.length_c   1.000
_cell.angle_alpha   90.00
_cell.angle_beta   90.00
_cell.angle_gamma   90.00
#
_symmetry.space_group_name_H-M   'P 1'
#
loop_
_entity.id
_entity.type
_entity.pdbx_description
1 polymer ?
#
loop_
_entity_poly.entity_id
_entity_poly.type
_entity_poly.pdbx_seq_one_letter_code
_entity_poly.pdbx_strand_id
1 'polypeptide(L)'
;MAFLGCKCAFEIVYGNCDKSFTALPWCMAALQHMNPGTFVEWKHDRSPDFLQNLFRYVFWAFKPSIDGFVHCRPFISIDGIHMCGKYDMKMLIAVGVDANGQIFLIAFAICANESQETWTWFINHLEEHVVKQRSGVCLISDRYGGILSSVRALDEWKELYGYYRYCVRHLKANFQRAYPNKSLHDLMWIATTDHQERKFLMQMEFISQEDEEAYLWLRNLEIEKRTLHKDDGRR
;
A
#
# COMPACT_ATOMS: atom_id res chain seq x y z
N MET A 1 -26.54 -13.02 24.28
CA MET A 1 -27.13 -13.99 23.33
C MET A 1 -26.95 -13.62 21.86
N ALA A 2 -27.23 -12.37 21.43
CA ALA A 2 -27.09 -11.98 20.01
C ALA A 2 -25.66 -12.16 19.42
N PHE A 3 -24.61 -11.82 20.18
CA PHE A 3 -23.22 -11.99 19.77
C PHE A 3 -22.84 -13.44 19.47
N LEU A 4 -23.33 -14.38 20.28
CA LEU A 4 -23.04 -15.82 20.10
C LEU A 4 -23.77 -16.37 18.88
N GLY A 5 -25.01 -15.93 18.64
CA GLY A 5 -25.78 -16.28 17.44
C GLY A 5 -25.13 -15.78 16.15
N CYS A 6 -24.67 -14.51 16.12
CA CYS A 6 -23.94 -13.96 14.99
C CYS A 6 -22.62 -14.70 14.73
N LYS A 7 -21.87 -15.03 15.79
CA LYS A 7 -20.61 -15.78 15.68
C LYS A 7 -20.84 -17.18 15.08
N CYS A 8 -21.83 -17.92 15.56
CA CYS A 8 -22.16 -19.24 15.02
C CYS A 8 -22.60 -19.17 13.55
N ALA A 9 -23.44 -18.18 13.19
CA ALA A 9 -23.85 -17.98 11.80
C ALA A 9 -22.65 -17.64 10.89
N PHE A 10 -21.71 -16.82 11.35
CA PHE A 10 -20.50 -16.48 10.61
C PHE A 10 -19.58 -17.70 10.43
N GLU A 11 -19.40 -18.52 11.47
CA GLU A 11 -18.60 -19.74 11.40
C GLU A 11 -19.22 -20.81 10.49
N ILE A 12 -20.56 -20.89 10.40
CA ILE A 12 -21.25 -21.80 9.47
C ILE A 12 -20.98 -21.41 8.01
N VAL A 13 -20.94 -20.11 7.70
CA VAL A 13 -20.79 -19.61 6.33
C VAL A 13 -19.32 -19.49 5.90
N TYR A 14 -18.46 -18.96 6.77
CA TYR A 14 -17.07 -18.59 6.43
C TYR A 14 -16.02 -19.49 7.09
N GLY A 15 -16.45 -20.42 7.95
CA GLY A 15 -15.56 -21.27 8.72
C GLY A 15 -14.96 -20.58 9.95
N ASN A 16 -14.08 -21.29 10.63
CA ASN A 16 -13.43 -20.84 11.85
C ASN A 16 -12.05 -20.25 11.52
N CYS A 17 -11.74 -19.04 12.02
CA CYS A 17 -10.45 -18.38 11.82
C CYS A 17 -9.26 -19.32 12.10
N ASP A 18 -9.26 -20.05 13.21
CA ASP A 18 -8.15 -20.93 13.61
C ASP A 18 -7.90 -22.03 12.57
N LYS A 19 -8.99 -22.57 11.98
CA LYS A 19 -8.91 -23.54 10.89
C LYS A 19 -8.35 -22.90 9.62
N SER A 20 -8.75 -21.67 9.30
CA SER A 20 -8.25 -20.95 8.12
C SER A 20 -6.73 -20.69 8.20
N PHE A 21 -6.20 -20.31 9.36
CA PHE A 21 -4.74 -20.17 9.55
C PHE A 21 -4.01 -21.50 9.49
N THR A 22 -4.59 -22.54 10.09
CA THR A 22 -4.01 -23.90 10.04
C THR A 22 -3.93 -24.41 8.60
N ALA A 23 -4.93 -24.06 7.77
CA ALA A 23 -4.97 -24.43 6.36
C ALA A 23 -4.09 -23.53 5.46
N LEU A 24 -3.69 -22.33 5.91
CA LEU A 24 -3.00 -21.35 5.09
C LEU A 24 -1.70 -21.88 4.44
N PRO A 25 -0.81 -22.62 5.15
CA PRO A 25 0.36 -23.21 4.52
C PRO A 25 0.01 -24.19 3.40
N TRP A 26 -1.03 -25.01 3.62
CA TRP A 26 -1.50 -25.96 2.61
C TRP A 26 -2.11 -25.23 1.40
N CYS A 27 -2.90 -24.19 1.63
CA CYS A 27 -3.45 -23.34 0.56
C CYS A 27 -2.33 -22.70 -0.28
N MET A 28 -1.30 -22.14 0.36
CA MET A 28 -0.17 -21.54 -0.36
C MET A 28 0.63 -22.60 -1.14
N ALA A 29 0.87 -23.78 -0.56
CA ALA A 29 1.52 -24.87 -1.26
C ALA A 29 0.71 -25.34 -2.48
N ALA A 30 -0.62 -25.43 -2.34
CA ALA A 30 -1.51 -25.74 -3.46
C ALA A 30 -1.47 -24.64 -4.54
N LEU A 31 -1.44 -23.36 -4.15
CA LEU A 31 -1.31 -22.24 -5.10
C LEU A 31 0.01 -22.31 -5.87
N GLN A 32 1.12 -22.64 -5.21
CA GLN A 32 2.42 -22.82 -5.86
C GLN A 32 2.45 -24.05 -6.78
N HIS A 33 1.80 -25.13 -6.38
CA HIS A 33 1.67 -26.34 -7.22
C HIS A 33 0.86 -26.07 -8.49
N MET A 34 -0.28 -25.38 -8.35
CA MET A 34 -1.18 -25.06 -9.47
C MET A 34 -0.65 -23.95 -10.37
N ASN A 35 0.15 -23.02 -9.83
CA ASN A 35 0.78 -21.93 -10.57
C ASN A 35 2.31 -21.94 -10.33
N PRO A 36 3.04 -22.85 -10.99
CA PRO A 36 4.49 -22.94 -10.85
C PRO A 36 5.18 -21.60 -11.10
N GLY A 37 6.09 -21.23 -10.19
CA GLY A 37 6.76 -19.92 -10.18
C GLY A 37 6.06 -18.86 -9.34
N THR A 38 4.89 -19.15 -8.76
CA THR A 38 4.31 -18.29 -7.71
C THR A 38 5.28 -18.22 -6.54
N PHE A 39 5.66 -17.01 -6.18
CA PHE A 39 6.58 -16.77 -5.08
C PHE A 39 5.78 -16.66 -3.79
N VAL A 40 6.22 -17.38 -2.75
CA VAL A 40 5.65 -17.33 -1.40
C VAL A 40 6.80 -17.32 -0.42
N GLU A 41 6.85 -16.33 0.45
CA GLU A 41 7.84 -16.24 1.53
C GLU A 41 7.16 -16.18 2.89
N TRP A 42 7.64 -17.02 3.80
CA TRP A 42 7.15 -17.10 5.16
C TRP A 42 8.19 -16.57 6.13
N LYS A 43 7.75 -15.68 7.04
CA LYS A 43 8.58 -15.26 8.17
C LYS A 43 7.90 -15.67 9.47
N HIS A 44 8.66 -16.45 10.25
CA HIS A 44 8.24 -16.94 11.54
C HIS A 44 9.16 -16.40 12.64
N ASP A 45 8.61 -16.14 13.81
CA ASP A 45 9.40 -15.90 15.01
C ASP A 45 9.69 -17.21 15.73
N ARG A 46 10.94 -17.34 16.18
CA ARG A 46 11.29 -18.31 17.22
C ARG A 46 10.98 -17.67 18.56
N SER A 47 10.08 -18.26 19.34
CA SER A 47 9.89 -17.87 20.72
C SER A 47 10.41 -18.97 21.64
N PRO A 48 11.19 -18.63 22.69
CA PRO A 48 11.59 -19.60 23.70
C PRO A 48 10.39 -20.15 24.50
N ASP A 49 9.27 -19.43 24.53
CA ASP A 49 8.07 -19.78 25.31
C ASP A 49 7.11 -20.73 24.58
N PHE A 50 7.30 -20.93 23.28
CA PHE A 50 6.44 -21.79 22.46
C PHE A 50 7.26 -22.84 21.73
N LEU A 51 6.81 -24.11 21.81
CA LEU A 51 7.42 -25.23 21.09
C LEU A 51 7.29 -25.11 19.56
N GLN A 52 6.45 -24.21 19.06
CA GLN A 52 6.20 -23.99 17.63
C GLN A 52 6.55 -22.57 17.23
N ASN A 53 7.08 -22.44 16.02
CA ASN A 53 7.37 -21.16 15.38
C ASN A 53 6.08 -20.33 15.23
N LEU A 54 6.08 -19.10 15.74
CA LEU A 54 4.92 -18.21 15.65
C LEU A 54 4.87 -17.61 14.24
N PHE A 55 3.72 -17.75 13.56
CA PHE A 55 3.48 -17.07 12.30
C PHE A 55 3.54 -15.55 12.50
N ARG A 56 4.41 -14.87 11.74
CA ARG A 56 4.54 -13.41 11.79
C ARG A 56 4.07 -12.78 10.49
N TYR A 57 4.59 -13.26 9.35
CA TYR A 57 4.28 -12.73 8.02
C TYR A 57 4.21 -13.85 6.97
N VAL A 58 3.34 -13.68 5.96
CA VAL A 58 3.48 -14.36 4.66
C VAL A 58 3.32 -13.34 3.55
N PHE A 59 4.20 -13.40 2.56
CA PHE A 59 4.15 -12.64 1.32
C PHE A 59 3.92 -13.60 0.18
N TRP A 60 3.14 -13.18 -0.82
CA TRP A 60 3.09 -13.90 -2.08
C TRP A 60 2.81 -13.01 -3.27
N ALA A 61 3.33 -13.44 -4.42
CA ALA A 61 3.04 -12.87 -5.73
C ALA A 61 2.84 -14.01 -6.73
N PHE A 62 1.71 -14.00 -7.44
CA PHE A 62 1.41 -15.04 -8.43
C PHE A 62 2.36 -14.94 -9.63
N LYS A 63 2.73 -16.08 -10.21
CA LYS A 63 3.61 -16.08 -11.40
C LYS A 63 3.10 -15.18 -12.54
N PRO A 64 1.80 -15.21 -12.90
CA PRO A 64 1.27 -14.31 -13.92
C PRO A 64 1.37 -12.82 -13.52
N SER A 65 1.25 -12.50 -12.23
CA SER A 65 1.42 -11.12 -11.73
C SER A 65 2.88 -10.67 -11.82
N ILE A 66 3.82 -11.54 -11.44
CA ILE A 66 5.26 -11.29 -11.54
C ILE A 66 5.65 -11.04 -13.00
N ASP A 67 5.21 -11.89 -13.92
CA ASP A 67 5.55 -11.78 -15.34
C ASP A 67 4.80 -10.62 -16.02
N GLY A 68 3.54 -10.40 -15.62
CA GLY A 68 2.66 -9.42 -16.24
C GLY A 68 3.00 -7.98 -15.87
N PHE A 69 3.66 -7.74 -14.73
CA PHE A 69 3.94 -6.37 -14.27
C PHE A 69 4.75 -5.56 -15.29
N VAL A 70 5.66 -6.18 -16.04
CA VAL A 70 6.46 -5.47 -17.08
C VAL A 70 5.57 -4.80 -18.15
N HIS A 71 4.37 -5.32 -18.38
CA HIS A 71 3.39 -4.80 -19.33
C HIS A 71 2.44 -3.76 -18.70
N CYS A 72 2.49 -3.58 -17.39
CA CYS A 72 1.75 -2.54 -16.68
C CYS A 72 2.47 -1.19 -16.80
N ARG A 73 1.73 -0.11 -16.49
CA ARG A 73 2.33 1.21 -16.24
C ARG A 73 3.40 1.08 -15.16
N PRO A 74 4.51 1.83 -15.23
CA PRO A 74 5.64 1.69 -14.32
C PRO A 74 5.37 2.35 -12.96
N PHE A 75 4.27 1.99 -12.31
CA PHE A 75 4.00 2.37 -10.93
C PHE A 75 3.31 1.24 -10.17
N ILE A 76 3.53 1.22 -8.85
CA ILE A 76 2.89 0.31 -7.91
C ILE A 76 2.27 1.16 -6.81
N SER A 77 0.98 1.00 -6.56
CA SER A 77 0.32 1.53 -5.38
C SER A 77 0.26 0.46 -4.29
N ILE A 78 0.67 0.80 -3.08
CA ILE A 78 0.58 -0.08 -1.91
C ILE A 78 -0.38 0.49 -0.86
N ASP A 79 -1.11 -0.38 -0.19
CA ASP A 79 -2.02 -0.03 0.90
C ASP A 79 -2.16 -1.17 1.90
N GLY A 80 -2.53 -0.84 3.14
CA GLY A 80 -2.81 -1.78 4.21
C GLY A 80 -4.30 -1.80 4.55
N ILE A 81 -4.89 -2.98 4.66
CA ILE A 81 -6.26 -3.15 5.13
C ILE A 81 -6.30 -4.02 6.38
N HIS A 82 -7.16 -3.64 7.33
CA HIS A 82 -7.42 -4.46 8.50
C HIS A 82 -8.25 -5.68 8.11
N MET A 83 -7.81 -6.86 8.52
CA MET A 83 -8.58 -8.08 8.33
C MET A 83 -9.62 -8.21 9.44
N CYS A 84 -10.88 -8.39 9.06
CA CYS A 84 -11.94 -8.71 10.00
C CYS A 84 -11.77 -10.16 10.49
N GLY A 85 -11.63 -10.38 11.79
CA GLY A 85 -11.52 -11.72 12.33
C GLY A 85 -11.21 -11.76 13.83
N LYS A 86 -10.98 -12.98 14.33
CA LYS A 86 -10.58 -13.21 15.72
C LYS A 86 -9.22 -12.59 16.06
N TYR A 87 -8.33 -12.53 15.07
CA TYR A 87 -6.97 -12.02 15.21
C TYR A 87 -6.88 -10.63 14.59
N ASP A 88 -6.27 -9.71 15.33
CA ASP A 88 -5.94 -8.38 14.83
C ASP A 88 -4.78 -8.50 13.83
N MET A 89 -5.13 -8.62 12.56
CA MET A 89 -4.16 -8.73 11.47
C MET A 89 -4.40 -7.69 10.39
N LYS A 90 -3.37 -7.52 9.58
CA LYS A 90 -3.33 -6.62 8.45
C LYS A 90 -3.02 -7.41 7.19
N MET A 91 -3.64 -6.99 6.09
CA MET A 91 -3.33 -7.45 4.76
C MET A 91 -2.73 -6.27 3.99
N LEU A 92 -1.51 -6.43 3.51
CA LEU A 92 -0.85 -5.46 2.63
C LEU A 92 -1.09 -5.88 1.19
N ILE A 93 -1.39 -4.92 0.33
CA ILE A 93 -1.71 -5.17 -1.07
C ILE A 93 -0.89 -4.23 -1.94
N ALA A 94 -0.30 -4.78 -3.00
CA ALA A 94 0.31 -4.03 -4.08
C ALA A 94 -0.52 -4.17 -5.35
N VAL A 95 -0.84 -3.03 -5.97
CA VAL A 95 -1.59 -2.97 -7.21
C VAL A 95 -0.88 -2.08 -8.23
N GLY A 96 -0.96 -2.43 -9.50
CA GLY A 96 -0.57 -1.60 -10.62
C GLY A 96 -1.78 -1.27 -11.49
N VAL A 97 -1.51 -0.64 -12.62
CA VAL A 97 -2.50 -0.43 -13.68
C VAL A 97 -1.96 -1.00 -14.98
N ASP A 98 -2.73 -1.86 -15.62
CA ASP A 98 -2.33 -2.45 -16.89
C ASP A 98 -2.40 -1.45 -18.06
N ALA A 99 -2.01 -1.88 -19.25
CA ALA A 99 -2.07 -1.05 -20.46
C ALA A 99 -3.51 -0.59 -20.81
N ASN A 100 -4.53 -1.33 -20.37
CA ASN A 100 -5.94 -1.03 -20.59
C ASN A 100 -6.53 -0.08 -19.52
N GLY A 101 -5.73 0.36 -18.55
CA GLY A 101 -6.22 1.21 -17.46
C GLY A 101 -6.97 0.45 -16.37
N GLN A 102 -6.88 -0.88 -16.34
CA GLN A 102 -7.53 -1.72 -15.33
C GLN A 102 -6.59 -1.94 -14.13
N ILE A 103 -7.20 -2.13 -12.95
CA ILE A 103 -6.44 -2.48 -11.74
C ILE A 103 -5.83 -3.86 -11.92
N PHE A 104 -4.52 -3.95 -11.74
CA PHE A 104 -3.76 -5.20 -11.82
C PHE A 104 -3.22 -5.56 -10.44
N LEU A 105 -3.61 -6.72 -9.90
CA LEU A 105 -3.14 -7.19 -8.60
C LEU A 105 -1.73 -7.78 -8.74
N ILE A 106 -0.79 -7.26 -7.94
CA ILE A 106 0.64 -7.59 -8.06
C ILE A 106 1.05 -8.59 -6.98
N ALA A 107 0.93 -8.21 -5.73
CA ALA A 107 1.38 -9.01 -4.60
C ALA A 107 0.60 -8.67 -3.34
N PHE A 108 0.74 -9.55 -2.36
CA PHE A 108 0.00 -9.48 -1.11
C PHE A 108 0.91 -9.89 0.05
N ALA A 109 0.56 -9.43 1.24
CA ALA A 109 1.08 -9.99 2.47
C ALA A 109 0.02 -10.02 3.57
N ILE A 110 0.12 -10.99 4.46
CA ILE A 110 -0.59 -11.02 5.74
C ILE A 110 0.43 -10.79 6.84
N CYS A 111 0.15 -9.86 7.74
CA CYS A 111 1.03 -9.50 8.84
C CYS A 111 0.28 -9.21 10.14
N ALA A 112 0.96 -9.44 11.26
CA ALA A 112 0.41 -9.15 12.60
C ALA A 112 0.32 -7.64 12.92
N ASN A 113 1.15 -6.80 12.27
CA ASN A 113 1.12 -5.35 12.47
C ASN A 113 1.63 -4.58 11.25
N GLU A 114 1.27 -3.29 11.17
CA GLU A 114 1.82 -2.30 10.23
C GLU A 114 2.96 -1.54 10.91
N SER A 115 4.14 -2.15 11.00
CA SER A 115 5.36 -1.51 11.51
C SER A 115 6.30 -1.14 10.36
N GLN A 116 7.33 -0.32 10.64
CA GLN A 116 8.41 -0.08 9.67
C GLN A 116 9.07 -1.39 9.22
N GLU A 117 9.27 -2.35 10.14
CA GLU A 117 9.84 -3.66 9.80
C GLU A 117 8.96 -4.40 8.78
N THR A 118 7.64 -4.45 9.03
CA THR A 118 6.69 -5.11 8.11
C THR A 118 6.70 -4.45 6.73
N TRP A 119 6.64 -3.12 6.69
CA TRP A 119 6.63 -2.38 5.41
C TRP A 119 7.95 -2.52 4.65
N THR A 120 9.09 -2.45 5.34
CA THR A 120 10.41 -2.67 4.71
C THR A 120 10.49 -4.08 4.13
N TRP A 121 10.05 -5.09 4.89
CA TRP A 121 10.02 -6.46 4.43
C TRP A 121 9.12 -6.63 3.20
N PHE A 122 7.92 -6.07 3.20
CA PHE A 122 6.99 -6.13 2.07
C PHE A 122 7.56 -5.45 0.81
N ILE A 123 8.11 -4.24 0.96
CA ILE A 123 8.65 -3.46 -0.15
C ILE A 123 9.90 -4.12 -0.75
N ASN A 124 10.74 -4.76 0.06
CA ASN A 124 11.90 -5.52 -0.43
C ASN A 124 11.48 -6.71 -1.30
N HIS A 125 10.47 -7.49 -0.88
CA HIS A 125 10.01 -8.61 -1.71
C HIS A 125 9.33 -8.15 -2.99
N LEU A 126 8.65 -7.00 -2.98
CA LEU A 126 8.14 -6.37 -4.19
C LEU A 126 9.26 -5.98 -5.14
N GLU A 127 10.29 -5.33 -4.62
CA GLU A 127 11.46 -4.93 -5.39
C GLU A 127 12.15 -6.16 -5.99
N GLU A 128 12.54 -7.13 -5.16
CA GLU A 128 13.37 -8.26 -5.56
C GLU A 128 12.66 -9.21 -6.54
N HIS A 129 11.36 -9.48 -6.31
CA HIS A 129 10.65 -10.54 -7.03
C HIS A 129 9.66 -10.06 -8.08
N VAL A 130 9.19 -8.81 -8.00
CA VAL A 130 8.24 -8.25 -8.97
C VAL A 130 8.92 -7.20 -9.86
N VAL A 131 9.50 -6.17 -9.26
CA VAL A 131 10.15 -5.08 -10.00
C VAL A 131 11.42 -5.58 -10.68
N LYS A 132 12.20 -6.41 -9.97
CA LYS A 132 13.48 -6.96 -10.38
C LYS A 132 14.40 -5.84 -10.87
N GLN A 133 14.71 -5.81 -12.17
CA GLN A 133 15.63 -4.85 -12.77
C GLN A 133 14.90 -3.75 -13.55
N ARG A 134 13.57 -3.63 -13.41
CA ARG A 134 12.81 -2.59 -14.11
C ARG A 134 13.07 -1.24 -13.47
N SER A 135 13.91 -0.43 -14.12
CA SER A 135 14.21 0.94 -13.69
C SER A 135 13.02 1.87 -13.83
N GLY A 136 12.96 2.89 -12.97
CA GLY A 136 12.04 4.02 -13.10
C GLY A 136 10.60 3.72 -12.69
N VAL A 137 10.39 2.65 -11.91
CA VAL A 137 9.10 2.34 -11.30
C VAL A 137 8.80 3.33 -10.17
N CYS A 138 7.57 3.82 -10.12
CA CYS A 138 7.08 4.72 -9.09
C CYS A 138 6.28 3.97 -8.02
N LEU A 139 6.72 3.98 -6.77
CA LEU A 139 5.93 3.53 -5.63
C LEU A 139 4.98 4.64 -5.16
N ILE A 140 3.71 4.31 -4.99
CA ILE A 140 2.67 5.19 -4.46
C ILE A 140 2.13 4.58 -3.19
N SER A 141 2.07 5.34 -2.10
CA SER A 141 1.49 4.84 -0.85
C SER A 141 0.78 5.93 -0.09
N ASP A 142 0.11 5.58 1.00
CA ASP A 142 -0.24 6.56 2.02
C ASP A 142 1.02 7.22 2.65
N ARG A 143 0.80 8.12 3.61
CA ARG A 143 1.87 8.80 4.36
C ARG A 143 2.07 8.23 5.76
N TYR A 144 1.76 6.95 5.98
CA TYR A 144 1.96 6.32 7.27
C TYR A 144 3.46 6.31 7.62
N GLY A 145 3.78 6.58 8.89
CA GLY A 145 5.16 6.75 9.34
C GLY A 145 6.04 5.52 9.06
N GLY A 146 5.48 4.32 9.22
CA GLY A 146 6.18 3.06 8.90
C GLY A 146 6.58 2.95 7.43
N ILE A 147 5.72 3.39 6.51
CA ILE A 147 6.02 3.34 5.06
C ILE A 147 7.07 4.39 4.71
N LEU A 148 6.91 5.63 5.18
CA LEU A 148 7.86 6.70 4.90
C LEU A 148 9.28 6.34 5.36
N SER A 149 9.41 5.75 6.55
CA SER A 149 10.71 5.30 7.06
C SER A 149 11.27 4.12 6.27
N SER A 150 10.42 3.21 5.78
CA SER A 150 10.85 2.07 4.96
C SER A 150 11.38 2.53 3.61
N VAL A 151 10.62 3.36 2.88
CA VAL A 151 11.03 3.87 1.56
C VAL A 151 12.31 4.70 1.64
N ARG A 152 12.51 5.47 2.72
CA ARG A 152 13.75 6.24 2.92
C ARG A 152 14.98 5.34 3.14
N ALA A 153 14.79 4.14 3.67
CA ALA A 153 15.86 3.18 3.94
C ALA A 153 16.27 2.37 2.70
N LEU A 154 15.45 2.36 1.65
CA LEU A 154 15.65 1.56 0.44
C LEU A 154 16.10 2.45 -0.72
N ASP A 155 17.27 2.17 -1.29
CA ASP A 155 17.86 3.01 -2.33
C ASP A 155 17.14 2.84 -3.68
N GLU A 156 16.53 1.68 -3.91
CA GLU A 156 15.83 1.28 -5.13
C GLU A 156 14.61 2.18 -5.42
N TRP A 157 14.07 2.81 -4.38
CA TRP A 157 12.90 3.71 -4.46
C TRP A 157 13.28 5.20 -4.41
N LYS A 158 14.58 5.50 -4.38
CA LYS A 158 15.11 6.87 -4.47
C LYS A 158 15.35 7.25 -5.93
N GLU A 159 15.37 8.55 -6.17
CA GLU A 159 15.69 9.13 -7.46
C GLU A 159 17.03 8.59 -7.96
N LEU A 160 17.14 8.36 -9.28
CA LEU A 160 18.12 7.54 -10.03
C LEU A 160 17.68 6.09 -10.29
N TYR A 161 17.05 5.41 -9.33
CA TYR A 161 16.66 4.00 -9.48
C TYR A 161 15.13 3.84 -9.64
N GLY A 162 14.38 4.57 -8.83
CA GLY A 162 12.93 4.56 -8.81
C GLY A 162 12.37 5.91 -8.37
N TYR A 163 11.07 5.92 -8.09
CA TYR A 163 10.37 7.11 -7.62
C TYR A 163 9.44 6.77 -6.47
N TYR A 164 9.14 7.76 -5.65
CA TYR A 164 8.14 7.64 -4.60
C TYR A 164 7.20 8.84 -4.61
N ARG A 165 5.89 8.58 -4.52
CA ARG A 165 4.83 9.59 -4.54
C ARG A 165 3.79 9.30 -3.47
N TYR A 166 3.15 10.35 -2.97
CA TYR A 166 2.02 10.21 -2.06
C TYR A 166 0.74 9.88 -2.84
N CYS A 167 -0.04 8.95 -2.31
CA CYS A 167 -1.39 8.70 -2.74
C CYS A 167 -2.23 9.96 -2.47
N VAL A 168 -2.66 10.65 -3.54
CA VAL A 168 -3.44 11.89 -3.43
C VAL A 168 -4.78 11.67 -2.73
N ARG A 169 -5.38 10.48 -2.87
CA ARG A 169 -6.59 10.08 -2.13
C ARG A 169 -6.36 10.09 -0.62
N HIS A 170 -5.27 9.50 -0.15
CA HIS A 170 -4.93 9.49 1.28
C HIS A 170 -4.48 10.87 1.77
N LEU A 171 -3.76 11.62 0.93
CA LEU A 171 -3.44 13.01 1.23
C LEU A 171 -4.70 13.83 1.46
N LYS A 172 -5.73 13.64 0.61
CA LYS A 172 -7.05 14.23 0.79
C LYS A 172 -7.71 13.80 2.09
N ALA A 173 -7.80 12.51 2.37
CA ALA A 173 -8.39 12.04 3.62
C ALA A 173 -7.70 12.65 4.87
N ASN A 174 -6.37 12.74 4.87
CA ASN A 174 -5.62 13.35 5.97
C ASN A 174 -5.87 14.86 6.08
N PHE A 175 -5.89 15.56 4.96
CA PHE A 175 -6.21 16.99 4.92
C PHE A 175 -7.64 17.28 5.40
N GLN A 176 -8.60 16.45 5.01
CA GLN A 176 -10.00 16.58 5.43
C GLN A 176 -10.18 16.39 6.94
N ARG A 177 -9.40 15.49 7.54
CA ARG A 177 -9.39 15.28 9.00
C ARG A 177 -8.79 16.46 9.76
N ALA A 178 -7.74 17.08 9.20
CA ALA A 178 -7.07 18.23 9.81
C ALA A 178 -7.87 19.53 9.65
N TYR A 179 -8.49 19.73 8.48
CA TYR A 179 -9.19 20.95 8.10
C TYR A 179 -10.60 20.60 7.59
N PRO A 180 -11.64 20.55 8.45
CA PRO A 180 -12.99 20.14 8.06
C PRO A 180 -13.76 21.23 7.30
N ASN A 181 -13.20 21.76 6.20
CA ASN A 181 -13.81 22.77 5.33
C ASN A 181 -13.87 22.28 3.88
N LYS A 182 -15.08 22.19 3.33
CA LYS A 182 -15.32 21.68 1.97
C LYS A 182 -14.60 22.50 0.88
N SER A 183 -14.55 23.83 1.00
CA SER A 183 -13.87 24.69 0.02
C SER A 183 -12.38 24.32 -0.07
N LEU A 184 -11.70 24.26 1.08
CA LEU A 184 -10.31 23.82 1.17
C LEU A 184 -10.09 22.42 0.58
N HIS A 185 -11.04 21.50 0.76
CA HIS A 185 -10.93 20.13 0.21
C HIS A 185 -10.93 20.11 -1.31
N ASP A 186 -11.78 20.94 -1.92
CA ASP A 186 -11.92 21.05 -3.37
C ASP A 186 -10.72 21.78 -3.97
N LEU A 187 -10.29 22.89 -3.36
CA LEU A 187 -9.07 23.62 -3.75
C LEU A 187 -7.83 22.72 -3.69
N MET A 188 -7.65 21.97 -2.60
CA MET A 188 -6.50 21.08 -2.45
C MET A 188 -6.52 19.93 -3.46
N TRP A 189 -7.70 19.35 -3.73
CA TRP A 189 -7.85 18.33 -4.75
C TRP A 189 -7.40 18.85 -6.12
N ILE A 190 -7.90 20.02 -6.54
CA ILE A 190 -7.50 20.63 -7.81
C ILE A 190 -6.00 20.95 -7.81
N ALA A 191 -5.45 21.51 -6.74
CA ALA A 191 -4.03 21.82 -6.64
C ALA A 191 -3.15 20.57 -6.85
N THR A 192 -3.57 19.42 -6.34
CA THR A 192 -2.78 18.19 -6.38
C THR A 192 -2.97 17.39 -7.66
N THR A 193 -4.14 17.47 -8.31
CA THR A 193 -4.46 16.69 -9.52
C THR A 193 -4.38 17.46 -10.83
N ASP A 194 -4.10 18.77 -10.82
CA ASP A 194 -3.89 19.49 -12.08
C ASP A 194 -2.46 19.28 -12.62
N HIS A 195 -2.33 19.30 -13.93
CA HIS A 195 -1.06 19.16 -14.65
C HIS A 195 -0.38 20.52 -14.93
N GLN A 196 -1.06 21.64 -14.67
CA GLN A 196 -0.54 22.98 -14.94
C GLN A 196 -0.07 23.69 -13.66
N GLU A 197 1.21 24.08 -13.62
CA GLU A 197 1.80 24.84 -12.52
C GLU A 197 1.04 26.14 -12.21
N ARG A 198 0.60 26.87 -13.24
CA ARG A 198 -0.21 28.09 -13.07
C ARG A 198 -1.48 27.84 -12.25
N LYS A 199 -2.18 26.73 -12.52
CA LYS A 199 -3.41 26.40 -11.79
C LYS A 199 -3.10 25.93 -10.38
N PHE A 200 -2.05 25.15 -10.19
CA PHE A 200 -1.56 24.79 -8.86
C PHE A 200 -1.28 26.05 -8.02
N LEU A 201 -0.51 27.00 -8.54
CA LEU A 201 -0.18 28.24 -7.83
C LEU A 201 -1.43 29.04 -7.47
N MET A 202 -2.39 29.15 -8.40
CA MET A 202 -3.68 29.81 -8.17
C MET A 202 -4.47 29.13 -7.04
N GLN A 203 -4.56 27.79 -7.03
CA GLN A 203 -5.27 27.09 -5.95
C GLN A 203 -4.56 27.24 -4.61
N MET A 204 -3.22 27.18 -4.58
CA MET A 204 -2.45 27.40 -3.35
C MET A 204 -2.63 28.83 -2.81
N GLU A 205 -2.78 29.83 -3.68
CA GLU A 205 -3.11 31.20 -3.29
C GLU A 205 -4.50 31.28 -2.65
N PHE A 206 -5.52 30.68 -3.26
CA PHE A 206 -6.87 30.63 -2.67
C PHE A 206 -6.88 29.92 -1.30
N ILE A 207 -6.14 28.82 -1.16
CA ILE A 207 -5.98 28.14 0.14
C ILE A 207 -5.35 29.09 1.16
N SER A 208 -4.31 29.85 0.78
CA SER A 208 -3.65 30.79 1.69
C SER A 208 -4.55 31.94 2.15
N GLN A 209 -5.50 32.36 1.30
CA GLN A 209 -6.49 33.39 1.63
C GLN A 209 -7.59 32.86 2.55
N GLU A 210 -7.98 31.59 2.39
CA GLU A 210 -8.99 30.95 3.22
C GLU A 210 -8.46 30.48 4.57
N ASP A 211 -7.27 29.88 4.61
CA ASP A 211 -6.66 29.29 5.81
C ASP A 211 -5.13 29.16 5.65
N GLU A 212 -4.39 30.02 6.37
CA GLU A 212 -2.92 30.06 6.34
C GLU A 212 -2.29 28.76 6.87
N GLU A 213 -2.86 28.14 7.90
CA GLU A 213 -2.35 26.89 8.47
C GLU A 213 -2.52 25.72 7.49
N ALA A 214 -3.64 25.65 6.78
CA ALA A 214 -3.87 24.68 5.72
C ALA A 214 -2.88 24.86 4.56
N TYR A 215 -2.58 26.10 4.20
CA TYR A 215 -1.54 26.42 3.22
C TYR A 215 -0.16 25.95 3.68
N LEU A 216 0.24 26.27 4.91
CA LEU A 216 1.53 25.86 5.49
C LEU A 216 1.65 24.34 5.58
N TRP A 217 0.56 23.64 5.93
CA TRP A 217 0.52 22.19 5.97
C TRP A 217 0.85 21.57 4.61
N LEU A 218 0.28 22.09 3.53
CA LEU A 218 0.57 21.64 2.17
C LEU A 218 1.98 22.05 1.71
N ARG A 219 2.43 23.25 2.09
CA ARG A 219 3.76 23.77 1.75
C ARG A 219 4.89 22.95 2.37
N ASN A 220 4.68 22.40 3.56
CA ASN A 220 5.65 21.54 4.26
C ASN A 220 5.85 20.16 3.61
N LEU A 221 5.12 19.87 2.54
CA LEU A 221 5.23 18.62 1.78
C LEU A 221 5.96 18.84 0.46
N GLU A 222 6.90 17.94 0.16
CA GLU A 222 7.61 17.89 -1.12
C GLU A 222 6.61 17.90 -2.30
N ILE A 223 6.80 18.86 -3.21
CA ILE A 223 5.82 19.20 -4.25
C ILE A 223 5.72 18.09 -5.32
N GLU A 224 6.86 17.49 -5.67
CA GLU A 224 7.02 16.39 -6.61
C GLU A 224 6.27 15.16 -6.09
N LYS A 225 6.28 14.93 -4.76
CA LYS A 225 5.59 13.79 -4.14
C LYS A 225 4.07 13.93 -4.14
N ARG A 226 3.54 15.16 -4.11
CA ARG A 226 2.11 15.42 -3.88
C ARG A 226 1.31 15.95 -5.07
N THR A 227 1.97 16.40 -6.14
CA THR A 227 1.29 17.07 -7.27
C THR A 227 1.57 16.40 -8.61
N LEU A 228 0.58 16.34 -9.50
CA LEU A 228 0.76 15.81 -10.86
C LEU A 228 1.60 16.73 -11.75
N HIS A 229 1.50 18.06 -11.61
CA HIS A 229 2.26 18.99 -12.47
C HIS A 229 3.79 18.94 -12.28
N LYS A 230 4.31 18.35 -11.19
CA LYS A 230 5.75 18.12 -10.96
C LYS A 230 6.10 16.63 -10.84
N ASP A 231 5.24 15.72 -11.33
CA ASP A 231 5.50 14.29 -11.20
C ASP A 231 6.15 13.64 -12.42
N ASP A 232 6.42 14.39 -13.48
CA ASP A 232 7.03 13.93 -14.74
C ASP A 232 6.30 12.74 -15.40
N GLY A 233 4.98 12.64 -15.21
CA GLY A 233 4.17 11.56 -15.79
C GLY A 233 4.42 10.20 -15.14
N ARG A 234 4.86 10.18 -13.88
CA ARG A 234 5.19 8.95 -13.13
C ARG A 234 3.98 8.29 -12.46
N ARG A 235 2.78 8.86 -12.61
CA ARG A 235 1.50 8.36 -12.05
C ARG A 235 0.46 8.10 -13.12
#